data_AF-A0A1C6JU27-F1
#
_entry.id   AF-A0A1C6JU27-F1
#
_cell.length_a   1.000
_cell.length_b   1.000
_cell.length_c   1.000
_cell.angle_alpha   90.00
_cell.angle_beta   90.00
_cell.angle_gamma   90.00
#
_symmetry.space_group_name_H-M   'P 1'
#
loop_
_entity.id
_entity.type
_entity.pdbx_description
1 polymer ?
#
loop_
_entity_poly.entity_id
_entity_poly.type
_entity_poly.pdbx_seq_one_letter_code
_entity_poly.pdbx_strand_id
1 'polypeptide(L)'
;MGLFKRSMAVTSINFNCWRQDFRVKFILLFTALIVFNTLKPVLQYGLDNGAVSTPLLLPLLFGSTEISIGTPKICFHVGLILLLCDAPFYYPITPYAIMRSKRSGWCIGTCLYIAVVSFVYIAFITICAALVAVPILSLRDSWDGAAADLVYGTSQMSKEQLAQLYPTIIPIAVVKYLYPSGATLYTFLTAWASFTLLGMILYLVSLISKNILWGLAATGIIVFLDPILTWFTFPKKFWLQYFSPVCWTSVESLDSVQPYRALNIPTISALYVILLSVSFVAIYYQSKRIMITDLQGNNEQ
;
A
#
# COMPACT_ATOMS: atom_id res chain seq x y z
N MET A 1 26.99 0.95 22.58
CA MET A 1 25.59 0.67 22.15
C MET A 1 25.59 0.53 20.63
N GLY A 2 25.34 -0.67 20.10
CA GLY A 2 25.47 -0.96 18.66
C GLY A 2 24.50 -0.15 17.78
N LEU A 3 24.84 -0.01 16.49
CA LEU A 3 24.07 0.74 15.48
C LEU A 3 22.58 0.35 15.49
N PHE A 4 22.31 -0.96 15.48
CA PHE A 4 20.96 -1.51 15.51
C PHE A 4 20.14 -1.08 16.73
N LYS A 5 20.71 -1.10 17.93
CA LYS A 5 20.02 -0.67 19.16
C LYS A 5 19.62 0.81 19.11
N ARG A 6 20.42 1.64 18.44
CA ARG A 6 20.13 3.08 18.27
C ARG A 6 19.03 3.30 17.24
N SER A 7 19.07 2.58 16.12
CA SER A 7 18.01 2.62 15.11
C SER A 7 16.66 2.17 15.67
N MET A 8 16.63 1.07 16.43
CA MET A 8 15.42 0.60 17.12
C MET A 8 14.85 1.63 18.10
N ALA A 9 15.71 2.34 18.83
CA ALA A 9 15.27 3.40 19.74
C ALA A 9 14.62 4.57 18.97
N VAL A 10 15.19 4.97 17.84
CA VAL A 10 14.61 6.01 16.97
C VAL A 10 13.24 5.58 16.43
N THR A 11 13.14 4.34 15.94
CA THR A 11 11.86 3.78 15.47
C THR A 11 10.80 3.77 16.57
N SER A 12 11.17 3.35 17.79
CA SER A 12 10.25 3.29 18.92
C SER A 12 9.76 4.67 19.38
N ILE A 13 10.64 5.69 19.36
CA ILE A 13 10.25 7.07 19.68
C ILE A 13 9.19 7.56 18.69
N ASN A 14 9.41 7.39 17.39
CA ASN A 14 8.48 7.83 16.35
C ASN A 14 7.14 7.08 16.44
N PHE A 15 7.17 5.79 16.76
CA PHE A 15 5.96 4.99 16.94
C PHE A 15 5.16 5.42 18.19
N ASN A 16 5.83 5.83 19.26
CA ASN A 16 5.14 6.28 20.48
C ASN A 16 4.37 7.60 20.27
N CYS A 17 4.82 8.47 19.37
CA CYS A 17 4.11 9.71 19.01
C CYS A 17 2.69 9.42 18.51
N TRP A 18 2.49 8.34 17.74
CA TRP A 18 1.18 7.96 17.19
C TRP A 18 0.08 7.80 18.22
N ARG A 19 0.42 7.41 19.45
CA ARG A 19 -0.57 7.18 20.50
C ARG A 19 -1.32 8.47 20.86
N GLN A 20 -0.64 9.61 20.75
CA GLN A 20 -1.16 10.93 21.09
C GLN A 20 -1.82 11.62 19.89
N ASP A 21 -1.42 11.28 18.66
CA ASP A 21 -1.91 11.94 17.45
C ASP A 21 -3.32 11.49 17.05
N PHE A 22 -4.29 12.41 17.16
CA PHE A 22 -5.67 12.18 16.70
C PHE A 22 -5.77 11.91 15.19
N ARG A 23 -4.84 12.47 14.41
CA ARG A 23 -4.77 12.25 12.95
C ARG A 23 -4.59 10.78 12.60
N VAL A 24 -3.72 10.07 13.31
CA VAL A 24 -3.48 8.63 13.10
C VAL A 24 -4.76 7.84 13.35
N LYS A 25 -5.46 8.14 14.45
CA LYS A 25 -6.74 7.50 14.78
C LYS A 25 -7.80 7.77 13.71
N PHE A 26 -7.86 9.01 13.21
CA PHE A 26 -8.79 9.40 12.15
C PHE A 26 -8.49 8.68 10.82
N ILE A 27 -7.21 8.58 10.42
CA ILE A 27 -6.79 7.86 9.21
C ILE A 27 -7.18 6.38 9.32
N LEU A 28 -6.88 5.73 10.46
CA LEU A 28 -7.24 4.32 10.67
C LEU A 28 -8.76 4.11 10.65
N LEU A 29 -9.54 5.01 11.26
CA LEU A 29 -11.00 4.96 11.21
C LEU A 29 -11.51 5.11 9.77
N PHE A 30 -11.00 6.07 9.02
CA PHE A 30 -11.43 6.32 7.64
C PHE A 30 -11.06 5.14 6.72
N THR A 31 -9.87 4.56 6.91
CA THR A 31 -9.47 3.33 6.21
C THR A 31 -10.42 2.17 6.52
N ALA A 32 -10.82 1.98 7.78
CA ALA A 32 -11.80 0.95 8.15
C ALA A 32 -13.17 1.19 7.51
N LEU A 33 -13.64 2.44 7.47
CA LEU A 33 -14.90 2.81 6.81
C LEU A 33 -14.85 2.56 5.31
N ILE A 34 -13.74 2.85 4.63
CA ILE A 34 -13.55 2.54 3.21
C ILE A 34 -13.63 1.02 2.99
N VAL A 35 -12.90 0.23 3.79
CA VAL A 35 -12.93 -1.24 3.70
C VAL A 35 -14.35 -1.76 3.86
N PHE A 36 -15.07 -1.27 4.88
CA PHE A 36 -16.47 -1.65 5.12
C PHE A 36 -17.36 -1.27 3.93
N ASN A 37 -17.26 -0.04 3.42
CA ASN A 37 -18.09 0.43 2.32
C ASN A 37 -17.84 -0.37 1.02
N THR A 38 -16.59 -0.73 0.75
CA THR A 38 -16.24 -1.57 -0.41
C THR A 38 -16.76 -3.00 -0.28
N LEU A 39 -16.66 -3.60 0.91
CA LEU A 39 -17.05 -5.00 1.12
C LEU A 39 -18.53 -5.18 1.49
N LYS A 40 -19.23 -4.09 1.81
CA LYS A 40 -20.65 -4.10 2.18
C LYS A 40 -21.53 -4.87 1.18
N PRO A 41 -21.42 -4.70 -0.15
CA PRO A 41 -22.32 -5.41 -1.05
C PRO A 41 -22.06 -6.92 -1.10
N VAL A 42 -20.80 -7.35 -0.90
CA VAL A 42 -20.45 -8.77 -0.72
C VAL A 42 -21.09 -9.33 0.56
N LEU A 43 -21.03 -8.55 1.64
CA LEU A 43 -21.65 -8.91 2.91
C LEU A 43 -23.18 -9.00 2.79
N GLN A 44 -23.82 -8.02 2.18
CA GLN A 44 -25.28 -8.00 2.00
C GLN A 44 -25.75 -9.16 1.13
N TYR A 45 -25.06 -9.45 0.02
CA TYR A 45 -25.38 -10.59 -0.82
C TYR A 45 -25.30 -11.92 -0.05
N GLY A 46 -24.24 -12.10 0.76
CA GLY A 46 -24.07 -13.30 1.57
C GLY A 46 -25.15 -13.45 2.65
N LEU A 47 -25.58 -12.35 3.26
CA LEU A 47 -26.67 -12.36 4.26
C LEU A 47 -28.03 -12.65 3.63
N ASP A 48 -28.34 -12.03 2.49
CA ASP A 48 -29.65 -12.14 1.84
C ASP A 48 -29.88 -13.53 1.22
N ASN A 49 -28.81 -14.16 0.69
CA ASN A 49 -28.89 -15.45 0.00
C ASN A 49 -28.38 -16.62 0.84
N GLY A 50 -27.92 -16.38 2.08
CA GLY A 50 -27.27 -17.39 2.91
C GLY A 50 -25.96 -17.92 2.31
N ALA A 51 -25.33 -17.15 1.43
CA ALA A 51 -24.09 -17.53 0.76
C ALA A 51 -22.88 -17.23 1.65
N VAL A 52 -21.97 -18.20 1.73
CA VAL A 52 -20.72 -18.05 2.48
C VAL A 52 -19.64 -17.38 1.63
N SER A 53 -18.62 -16.81 2.29
CA SER A 53 -17.46 -16.20 1.67
C SER A 53 -16.21 -16.37 2.54
N THR A 54 -15.06 -16.36 1.89
CA THR A 54 -13.76 -16.53 2.53
C THR A 54 -13.32 -15.22 3.19
N PRO A 55 -12.65 -15.23 4.37
CA PRO A 55 -12.19 -14.00 5.03
C PRO A 55 -11.06 -13.27 4.29
N LEU A 56 -10.47 -13.93 3.29
CA LEU A 56 -9.30 -13.50 2.53
C LEU A 56 -9.69 -12.58 1.37
N LEU A 57 -10.40 -11.49 1.69
CA LEU A 57 -10.95 -10.53 0.72
C LEU A 57 -9.99 -9.39 0.37
N LEU A 58 -8.77 -9.39 0.91
CA LEU A 58 -7.74 -8.37 0.64
C LEU A 58 -7.48 -8.15 -0.87
N PRO A 59 -7.42 -9.18 -1.72
CA PRO A 59 -7.20 -8.99 -3.16
C PRO A 59 -8.32 -8.20 -3.85
N LEU A 60 -9.55 -8.27 -3.33
CA LEU A 60 -10.70 -7.53 -3.85
C LEU A 60 -10.55 -6.02 -3.59
N LEU A 61 -9.95 -5.64 -2.47
CA LEU A 61 -9.66 -4.25 -2.11
C LEU A 61 -8.57 -3.61 -2.98
N PHE A 62 -7.71 -4.43 -3.59
CA PHE A 62 -6.59 -3.99 -4.45
C PHE A 62 -6.82 -4.32 -5.94
N GLY A 63 -8.09 -4.51 -6.35
CA GLY A 63 -8.48 -4.70 -7.77
C GLY A 63 -7.99 -3.59 -8.70
N SER A 64 -8.01 -3.83 -10.02
CA SER A 64 -7.48 -2.90 -11.00
C SER A 64 -8.23 -1.56 -11.03
N THR A 65 -7.45 -0.52 -11.26
CA THR A 65 -7.84 0.89 -11.28
C THR A 65 -8.29 1.29 -12.68
N GLU A 66 -9.51 0.93 -13.06
CA GLU A 66 -10.14 1.61 -14.18
C GLU A 66 -10.66 2.98 -13.72
N ILE A 67 -10.24 4.04 -14.43
CA ILE A 67 -10.30 5.46 -14.02
C ILE A 67 -11.69 6.00 -13.67
N SER A 68 -12.75 5.32 -14.10
CA SER A 68 -14.10 5.84 -13.92
C SER A 68 -14.70 5.56 -12.53
N ILE A 69 -14.02 4.84 -11.64
CA ILE A 69 -14.72 4.18 -10.52
C ILE A 69 -13.93 4.29 -9.20
N GLY A 70 -14.64 4.56 -8.10
CA GLY A 70 -14.12 4.78 -6.75
C GLY A 70 -13.28 3.64 -6.19
N THR A 71 -12.06 3.50 -6.68
CA THR A 71 -11.17 2.38 -6.39
C THR A 71 -10.49 2.61 -5.04
N PRO A 72 -10.72 1.76 -4.03
CA PRO A 72 -10.22 1.96 -2.67
C PRO A 72 -8.68 1.87 -2.58
N LYS A 73 -8.04 1.20 -3.56
CA LYS A 73 -6.58 1.10 -3.71
C LYS A 73 -5.88 2.46 -3.57
N ILE A 74 -6.34 3.48 -4.29
CA ILE A 74 -5.71 4.82 -4.27
C ILE A 74 -5.88 5.44 -2.87
N CYS A 75 -7.06 5.35 -2.28
CA CYS A 75 -7.33 5.86 -0.94
C CYS A 75 -6.44 5.21 0.11
N PHE A 76 -6.13 3.90 0.00
CA PHE A 76 -5.20 3.24 0.91
C PHE A 76 -3.77 3.78 0.78
N HIS A 77 -3.29 4.00 -0.46
CA HIS A 77 -1.97 4.57 -0.70
C HIS A 77 -1.88 6.03 -0.19
N VAL A 78 -2.91 6.84 -0.41
CA VAL A 78 -3.00 8.20 0.14
C VAL A 78 -3.06 8.20 1.67
N GLY A 79 -3.84 7.29 2.26
CA GLY A 79 -3.91 7.12 3.72
C GLY A 79 -2.55 6.80 4.35
N LEU A 80 -1.77 5.93 3.71
CA LEU A 80 -0.39 5.65 4.14
C LEU A 80 0.50 6.89 4.02
N ILE A 81 0.44 7.62 2.91
CA ILE A 81 1.26 8.82 2.72
C ILE A 81 0.97 9.83 3.84
N LEU A 82 -0.30 10.07 4.16
CA LEU A 82 -0.71 10.97 5.24
C LEU A 82 -0.24 10.51 6.63
N LEU A 83 -0.19 9.19 6.85
CA LEU A 83 0.33 8.57 8.07
C LEU A 83 1.85 8.77 8.21
N LEU A 84 2.58 8.71 7.09
CA LEU A 84 4.03 8.89 7.04
C LEU A 84 4.46 10.37 6.95
N CYS A 85 3.56 11.28 6.60
CA CYS A 85 3.85 12.73 6.54
C CYS A 85 4.28 13.32 7.89
N ASP A 86 3.90 12.70 9.01
CA ASP A 86 4.27 13.13 10.37
C ASP A 86 5.59 12.52 10.86
N ALA A 87 6.20 11.64 10.05
CA ALA A 87 7.52 11.13 10.39
C ALA A 87 8.46 12.33 10.52
N PRO A 88 9.30 12.38 11.58
CA PRO A 88 10.00 13.58 11.98
C PRO A 88 11.18 13.82 11.04
N PHE A 89 10.91 14.26 9.83
CA PHE A 89 11.96 14.54 8.87
C PHE A 89 12.68 15.84 9.23
N TYR A 90 11.97 16.80 9.86
CA TYR A 90 12.48 18.10 10.32
C TYR A 90 11.62 18.69 11.46
N TYR A 91 11.58 18.06 12.65
CA TYR A 91 11.10 18.76 13.85
C TYR A 91 12.26 19.54 14.49
N PRO A 92 12.03 20.65 15.21
CA PRO A 92 13.09 21.40 15.90
C PRO A 92 13.90 20.54 16.90
N ILE A 93 13.35 19.40 17.35
CA ILE A 93 14.03 18.41 18.20
C ILE A 93 14.88 17.36 17.44
N THR A 94 14.68 17.21 16.12
CA THR A 94 15.43 16.25 15.29
C THR A 94 16.95 16.42 15.31
N PRO A 95 17.55 17.63 15.29
CA PRO A 95 19.00 17.76 15.41
C PRO A 95 19.56 17.15 16.71
N TYR A 96 18.86 17.31 17.83
CA TYR A 96 19.24 16.72 19.12
C TYR A 96 19.16 15.19 19.08
N ALA A 97 18.13 14.63 18.44
CA ALA A 97 17.98 13.19 18.27
C ALA A 97 19.08 12.59 17.35
N ILE A 98 19.48 13.31 16.30
CA ILE A 98 20.56 12.93 15.38
C ILE A 98 21.92 12.91 16.10
N MET A 99 22.20 13.92 16.94
CA MET A 99 23.44 13.96 17.74
C MET A 99 23.59 12.74 18.66
N ARG A 100 22.50 12.28 19.29
CA ARG A 100 22.53 11.16 20.24
C ARG A 100 22.56 9.78 19.57
N SER A 101 21.76 9.58 18.52
CA SER A 101 21.65 8.28 17.82
C SER A 101 22.80 8.03 16.84
N LYS A 102 23.57 9.07 16.52
CA LYS A 102 24.45 9.17 15.35
C LYS A 102 23.64 9.04 14.06
N ARG A 103 24.08 9.78 13.05
CA ARG A 103 23.44 9.92 11.72
C ARG A 103 23.04 8.60 11.04
N SER A 104 23.94 7.62 11.01
CA SER A 104 23.65 6.31 10.42
C SER A 104 22.56 5.57 11.20
N GLY A 105 22.53 5.73 12.52
CA GLY A 105 21.48 5.21 13.39
C GLY A 105 20.12 5.84 13.09
N TRP A 106 20.08 7.17 12.89
CA TRP A 106 18.88 7.91 12.51
C TRP A 106 18.33 7.48 11.15
N CYS A 107 19.17 7.50 10.11
CA CYS A 107 18.77 7.11 8.76
C CYS A 107 18.19 5.70 8.70
N ILE A 108 18.89 4.72 9.30
CA ILE A 108 18.45 3.32 9.35
C ILE A 108 17.18 3.19 10.21
N GLY A 109 17.08 3.94 11.31
CA GLY A 109 15.91 3.94 12.19
C GLY A 109 14.65 4.49 11.49
N THR A 110 14.79 5.54 10.68
CA THR A 110 13.70 6.11 9.89
C THR A 110 13.25 5.17 8.77
N CYS A 111 14.20 4.54 8.07
CA CYS A 111 13.86 3.53 7.05
C CYS A 111 13.14 2.31 7.67
N LEU A 112 13.63 1.84 8.83
CA LEU A 112 13.00 0.75 9.57
C LEU A 112 11.60 1.13 10.07
N TYR A 113 11.43 2.37 10.55
CA TYR A 113 10.14 2.91 10.94
C TYR A 113 9.15 2.90 9.77
N ILE A 114 9.54 3.37 8.58
CA ILE A 114 8.69 3.35 7.38
C ILE A 114 8.25 1.92 7.04
N ALA A 115 9.18 0.95 7.09
CA ALA A 115 8.88 -0.44 6.79
C ALA A 115 7.91 -1.07 7.81
N VAL A 116 8.10 -0.79 9.11
CA VAL A 116 7.23 -1.28 10.20
C VAL A 116 5.85 -0.64 10.12
N VAL A 117 5.77 0.67 9.88
CA VAL A 117 4.50 1.39 9.71
C VAL A 117 3.72 0.84 8.52
N SER A 118 4.39 0.65 7.39
CA SER A 118 3.79 0.06 6.19
C SER A 118 3.23 -1.34 6.46
N PHE A 119 3.97 -2.15 7.24
CA PHE A 119 3.53 -3.49 7.63
C PHE A 119 2.30 -3.47 8.54
N VAL A 120 2.32 -2.64 9.59
CA VAL A 120 1.19 -2.49 10.53
C VAL A 120 -0.05 -1.99 9.78
N TYR A 121 0.11 -1.08 8.83
CA TYR A 121 -1.01 -0.52 8.07
C TYR A 121 -1.66 -1.55 7.15
N ILE A 122 -0.89 -2.34 6.38
CA ILE A 122 -1.47 -3.39 5.53
C ILE A 122 -2.07 -4.54 6.37
N ALA A 123 -1.46 -4.87 7.52
CA ALA A 123 -2.02 -5.84 8.46
C ALA A 123 -3.37 -5.35 9.01
N PHE A 124 -3.48 -4.07 9.35
CA PHE A 124 -4.74 -3.46 9.78
C PHE A 124 -5.83 -3.55 8.71
N ILE A 125 -5.52 -3.21 7.44
CA ILE A 125 -6.47 -3.35 6.32
C ILE A 125 -6.92 -4.80 6.19
N THR A 126 -6.00 -5.75 6.29
CA THR A 126 -6.28 -7.19 6.19
C THR A 126 -7.20 -7.67 7.32
N ILE A 127 -6.95 -7.23 8.55
CA ILE A 127 -7.79 -7.54 9.72
C ILE A 127 -9.19 -6.94 9.53
N CYS A 128 -9.29 -5.67 9.10
CA CYS A 128 -10.58 -5.04 8.81
C CYS A 128 -11.35 -5.81 7.73
N ALA A 129 -10.69 -6.24 6.65
CA ALA A 129 -11.32 -7.04 5.60
C ALA A 129 -11.86 -8.37 6.14
N ALA A 130 -11.08 -9.07 6.96
CA ALA A 130 -11.50 -10.31 7.61
C ALA A 130 -12.66 -10.10 8.58
N LEU A 131 -12.67 -9.00 9.34
CA LEU A 131 -13.75 -8.65 10.28
C LEU A 131 -15.09 -8.43 9.57
N VAL A 132 -15.08 -7.81 8.39
CA VAL A 132 -16.30 -7.63 7.58
C VAL A 132 -16.86 -8.97 7.10
N ALA A 133 -16.00 -9.96 6.84
CA ALA A 133 -16.40 -11.28 6.37
C ALA A 133 -16.91 -12.22 7.49
N VAL A 134 -16.75 -11.86 8.77
CA VAL A 134 -17.14 -12.71 9.92
C VAL A 134 -18.58 -13.22 9.85
N PRO A 135 -19.60 -12.42 9.47
CA PRO A 135 -20.99 -12.90 9.44
C PRO A 135 -21.28 -13.98 8.38
N ILE A 136 -20.45 -14.07 7.34
CA ILE A 136 -20.62 -14.98 6.20
C ILE A 136 -19.44 -15.96 6.06
N LEU A 137 -18.73 -16.22 7.16
CA LEU A 137 -17.42 -16.86 7.15
C LEU A 137 -17.45 -18.33 6.66
N SER A 138 -16.63 -18.61 5.66
CA SER A 138 -16.16 -19.96 5.32
C SER A 138 -14.64 -20.06 5.49
N LEU A 139 -14.16 -21.11 6.15
CA LEU A 139 -12.73 -21.39 6.29
C LEU A 139 -12.14 -22.14 5.08
N ARG A 140 -12.95 -22.36 4.04
CA ARG A 140 -12.48 -23.01 2.81
C ARG A 140 -11.64 -22.03 2.00
N ASP A 141 -10.54 -22.52 1.44
CA ASP A 141 -9.68 -21.74 0.55
C ASP A 141 -10.23 -21.74 -0.88
N SER A 142 -11.48 -21.31 -1.05
CA SER A 142 -12.13 -21.15 -2.35
C SER A 142 -12.92 -19.85 -2.40
N TRP A 143 -13.15 -19.31 -3.60
CA TRP A 143 -13.99 -18.12 -3.79
C TRP A 143 -15.49 -18.45 -3.84
N ASP A 144 -15.86 -19.69 -3.55
CA ASP A 144 -17.22 -20.20 -3.67
C ASP A 144 -18.22 -19.41 -2.82
N GLY A 145 -19.47 -19.32 -3.31
CA GLY A 145 -20.55 -18.58 -2.67
C GLY A 145 -20.52 -17.11 -3.09
N ALA A 146 -20.57 -16.19 -2.12
CA ALA A 146 -20.92 -14.79 -2.37
C ALA A 146 -19.98 -14.10 -3.37
N ALA A 147 -18.67 -14.35 -3.32
CA ALA A 147 -17.71 -13.70 -4.21
C ALA A 147 -17.77 -14.27 -5.65
N ALA A 148 -17.94 -15.58 -5.80
CA ALA A 148 -18.09 -16.23 -7.10
C ALA A 148 -19.44 -15.91 -7.76
N ASP A 149 -20.52 -15.91 -6.99
CA ASP A 149 -21.87 -15.63 -7.50
C ASP A 149 -21.98 -14.18 -8.00
N LEU A 150 -21.35 -13.23 -7.29
CA LEU A 150 -21.24 -11.84 -7.73
C LEU A 150 -20.44 -11.65 -9.02
N VAL A 151 -19.58 -12.61 -9.38
CA VAL A 151 -18.74 -12.56 -10.58
C VAL A 151 -19.36 -13.29 -11.76
N TYR A 152 -19.88 -14.49 -11.54
CA TYR A 152 -20.38 -15.38 -12.59
C TYR A 152 -21.88 -15.29 -12.79
N GLY A 153 -22.61 -14.69 -11.84
CA GLY A 153 -24.07 -14.76 -11.78
C GLY A 153 -24.55 -16.09 -11.20
N THR A 154 -25.80 -16.13 -10.79
CA THR A 154 -26.46 -17.32 -10.25
C THR A 154 -27.42 -17.90 -11.28
N SER A 155 -27.87 -19.14 -11.13
CA SER A 155 -28.90 -19.74 -11.99
C SER A 155 -30.22 -18.95 -12.06
N GLN A 156 -30.46 -18.04 -11.08
CA GLN A 156 -31.68 -17.24 -10.97
C GLN A 156 -31.54 -15.80 -11.46
N MET A 157 -30.32 -15.24 -11.52
CA MET A 157 -30.07 -13.84 -11.88
C MET A 157 -28.77 -13.69 -12.68
N SER A 158 -28.83 -12.90 -13.75
CA SER A 158 -27.65 -12.60 -14.56
C SER A 158 -26.70 -11.63 -13.84
N LYS A 159 -25.42 -11.62 -14.22
CA LYS A 159 -24.39 -10.75 -13.65
C LYS A 159 -24.77 -9.25 -13.67
N GLU A 160 -25.50 -8.82 -14.70
CA GLU A 160 -25.90 -7.42 -14.87
C GLU A 160 -27.00 -7.04 -13.87
N GLN A 161 -27.92 -7.96 -13.58
CA GLN A 161 -28.98 -7.76 -12.58
C GLN A 161 -28.40 -7.75 -11.16
N LEU A 162 -27.44 -8.62 -10.89
CA LEU A 162 -26.72 -8.65 -9.61
C LEU A 162 -25.89 -7.39 -9.39
N ALA A 163 -25.23 -6.87 -10.42
CA ALA A 163 -24.44 -5.64 -10.33
C ALA A 163 -25.31 -4.38 -10.10
N GLN A 164 -26.58 -4.40 -10.51
CA GLN A 164 -27.55 -3.33 -10.20
C GLN A 164 -28.05 -3.39 -8.75
N LEU A 165 -28.24 -4.60 -8.21
CA LEU A 165 -28.72 -4.81 -6.83
C LEU A 165 -27.59 -4.63 -5.80
N TYR A 166 -26.40 -5.14 -6.12
CA TYR A 166 -25.20 -5.09 -5.30
C TYR A 166 -24.07 -4.46 -6.11
N PRO A 167 -23.89 -3.12 -6.05
CA PRO A 167 -22.85 -2.44 -6.79
C PRO A 167 -21.48 -2.79 -6.20
N THR A 168 -20.90 -3.88 -6.69
CA THR A 168 -19.55 -4.32 -6.36
C THR A 168 -18.87 -4.76 -7.64
N ILE A 169 -17.66 -4.25 -7.83
CA ILE A 169 -16.80 -4.63 -8.94
C ILE A 169 -15.75 -5.54 -8.36
N ILE A 170 -16.02 -6.84 -8.42
CA ILE A 170 -15.02 -7.84 -8.09
C ILE A 170 -14.17 -8.06 -9.34
N PRO A 171 -12.83 -8.03 -9.20
CA PRO A 171 -11.94 -8.44 -10.27
C PRO A 171 -12.18 -9.90 -10.67
N ILE A 172 -12.85 -10.11 -11.81
CA ILE A 172 -13.23 -11.43 -12.38
C ILE A 172 -12.01 -12.35 -12.49
N ALA A 173 -10.89 -11.74 -12.84
CA ALA A 173 -9.60 -12.36 -13.06
C ALA A 173 -9.05 -13.02 -11.77
N VAL A 174 -9.24 -12.38 -10.61
CA VAL A 174 -8.78 -12.88 -9.31
C VAL A 174 -9.58 -14.11 -8.87
N VAL A 175 -10.89 -14.08 -9.04
CA VAL A 175 -11.78 -15.18 -8.68
C VAL A 175 -11.58 -16.40 -9.59
N LYS A 176 -11.24 -16.18 -10.87
CA LYS A 176 -11.12 -17.25 -11.87
C LYS A 176 -9.83 -18.06 -11.80
N TYR A 177 -8.71 -17.42 -11.47
CA TYR A 177 -7.38 -18.01 -11.72
C TYR A 177 -6.52 -18.18 -10.47
N LEU A 178 -6.90 -17.62 -9.32
CA LEU A 178 -6.10 -17.73 -8.09
C LEU A 178 -6.91 -18.23 -6.89
N TYR A 179 -6.25 -19.03 -6.06
CA TYR A 179 -6.72 -19.34 -4.72
C TYR A 179 -6.72 -18.10 -3.81
N PRO A 180 -7.74 -17.93 -2.94
CA PRO A 180 -7.83 -16.79 -2.03
C PRO A 180 -6.60 -16.58 -1.15
N SER A 181 -6.01 -17.67 -0.62
CA SER A 181 -4.78 -17.64 0.18
C SER A 181 -3.56 -17.11 -0.60
N GLY A 182 -3.33 -17.63 -1.79
CA GLY A 182 -2.23 -17.22 -2.66
C GLY A 182 -2.37 -15.76 -3.11
N ALA A 183 -3.58 -15.36 -3.52
CA ALA A 183 -3.87 -13.98 -3.90
C ALA A 183 -3.67 -13.01 -2.74
N THR A 184 -4.14 -13.36 -1.54
CA THR A 184 -4.01 -12.52 -0.35
C THR A 184 -2.56 -12.35 0.07
N LEU A 185 -1.78 -13.44 0.09
CA LEU A 185 -0.37 -13.37 0.43
C LEU A 185 0.41 -12.52 -0.58
N TYR A 186 0.14 -12.69 -1.88
CA TYR A 186 0.74 -11.89 -2.92
C TYR A 186 0.42 -10.40 -2.72
N THR A 187 -0.87 -10.04 -2.62
CA THR A 187 -1.29 -8.65 -2.43
C THR A 187 -0.73 -8.06 -1.14
N PHE A 188 -0.68 -8.83 -0.06
CA PHE A 188 -0.11 -8.38 1.20
C PHE A 188 1.38 -8.01 1.06
N LEU A 189 2.17 -8.88 0.44
CA LEU A 189 3.61 -8.66 0.26
C LEU A 189 3.90 -7.54 -0.74
N THR A 190 3.19 -7.48 -1.87
CA THR A 190 3.39 -6.43 -2.87
C THR A 190 2.87 -5.07 -2.39
N ALA A 191 1.73 -5.02 -1.67
CA ALA A 191 1.26 -3.79 -1.04
C ALA A 191 2.24 -3.31 0.04
N TRP A 192 2.77 -4.21 0.88
CA TRP A 192 3.79 -3.86 1.87
C TRP A 192 5.05 -3.28 1.21
N ALA A 193 5.53 -3.90 0.13
CA ALA A 193 6.69 -3.43 -0.63
C ALA A 193 6.42 -2.06 -1.29
N SER A 194 5.26 -1.88 -1.91
CA SER A 194 4.82 -0.62 -2.52
C SER A 194 4.74 0.52 -1.49
N PHE A 195 4.08 0.25 -0.35
CA PHE A 195 3.94 1.18 0.76
C PHE A 195 5.31 1.61 1.32
N THR A 196 6.20 0.64 1.51
CA THR A 196 7.57 0.92 1.97
C THR A 196 8.33 1.75 0.94
N LEU A 197 8.22 1.43 -0.36
CA LEU A 197 8.89 2.17 -1.42
C LEU A 197 8.40 3.63 -1.50
N LEU A 198 7.08 3.86 -1.45
CA LEU A 198 6.52 5.21 -1.43
C LEU A 198 6.98 6.00 -0.21
N GLY A 199 7.01 5.37 0.97
CA GLY A 199 7.53 6.01 2.18
C GLY A 199 9.01 6.36 2.08
N MET A 200 9.82 5.52 1.42
CA MET A 200 11.23 5.78 1.18
C MET A 200 11.43 6.93 0.17
N ILE A 201 10.61 7.01 -0.88
CA ILE A 201 10.63 8.13 -1.83
C ILE A 201 10.20 9.43 -1.15
N LEU A 202 9.14 9.41 -0.33
CA LEU A 202 8.73 10.54 0.51
C LEU A 202 9.94 11.06 1.29
N TYR A 203 10.61 10.16 2.02
CA TYR A 203 11.76 10.51 2.83
C TYR A 203 12.93 11.06 2.01
N LEU A 204 13.28 10.42 0.89
CA LEU A 204 14.38 10.83 0.03
C LEU A 204 14.17 12.24 -0.53
N VAL A 205 13.00 12.51 -1.11
CA VAL A 205 12.69 13.81 -1.70
C VAL A 205 12.61 14.88 -0.62
N SER A 206 12.01 14.58 0.53
CA SER A 206 11.98 15.50 1.67
C SER A 206 13.37 15.84 2.20
N LEU A 207 14.31 14.88 2.18
CA LEU A 207 15.72 15.13 2.52
C LEU A 207 16.41 16.05 1.50
N ILE A 208 16.21 15.81 0.20
CA ILE A 208 16.83 16.60 -0.87
C ILE A 208 16.32 18.05 -0.84
N SER A 209 15.00 18.22 -0.76
CA SER A 209 14.36 19.54 -0.83
C SER A 209 14.32 20.28 0.50
N LYS A 210 14.78 19.67 1.60
CA LYS A 210 14.64 20.17 2.99
C LYS A 210 13.19 20.59 3.34
N ASN A 211 12.20 20.03 2.64
CA ASN A 211 10.79 20.38 2.78
C ASN A 211 9.90 19.16 2.47
N ILE A 212 8.96 18.88 3.38
CA ILE A 212 8.03 17.75 3.28
C ILE A 212 7.05 17.89 2.11
N LEU A 213 6.69 19.13 1.73
CA LEU A 213 5.71 19.39 0.66
C LEU A 213 6.16 18.82 -0.68
N TRP A 214 7.46 18.89 -1.01
CA TRP A 214 8.01 18.32 -2.24
C TRP A 214 8.01 16.78 -2.20
N GLY A 215 8.23 16.18 -1.03
CA GLY A 215 8.10 14.73 -0.87
C GLY A 215 6.68 14.26 -1.05
N LEU A 216 5.72 14.99 -0.45
CA LEU A 216 4.29 14.73 -0.61
C LEU A 216 3.84 14.86 -2.07
N ALA A 217 4.30 15.90 -2.78
CA ALA A 217 4.01 16.10 -4.19
C ALA A 217 4.56 14.96 -5.06
N ALA A 218 5.83 14.58 -4.86
CA ALA A 218 6.46 13.51 -5.64
C ALA A 218 5.77 12.15 -5.44
N THR A 219 5.47 11.79 -4.19
CA THR A 219 4.77 10.53 -3.90
C THR A 219 3.31 10.55 -4.35
N GLY A 220 2.62 11.68 -4.23
CA GLY A 220 1.27 11.88 -4.77
C GLY A 220 1.22 11.65 -6.27
N ILE A 221 2.16 12.24 -7.04
CA ILE A 221 2.25 12.05 -8.50
C ILE A 221 2.41 10.56 -8.84
N ILE A 222 3.24 9.81 -8.12
CA ILE A 222 3.44 8.38 -8.37
C ILE A 222 2.16 7.58 -8.10
N VAL A 223 1.41 7.92 -7.05
CA VAL A 223 0.13 7.26 -6.75
C VAL A 223 -0.91 7.56 -7.84
N PHE A 224 -1.00 8.79 -8.31
CA PHE A 224 -1.93 9.16 -9.39
C PHE A 224 -1.48 8.71 -10.79
N LEU A 225 -0.22 8.33 -10.96
CA LEU A 225 0.28 7.78 -12.21
C LEU A 225 -0.38 6.43 -12.54
N ASP A 226 -0.70 5.62 -11.53
CA ASP A 226 -1.32 4.30 -11.69
C ASP A 226 -2.65 4.29 -12.47
N PRO A 227 -3.68 5.10 -12.11
CA PRO A 227 -4.89 5.19 -12.91
C PRO A 227 -4.60 5.71 -14.33
N ILE A 228 -3.73 6.72 -14.47
CA ILE A 228 -3.35 7.30 -15.78
C ILE A 228 -2.74 6.24 -16.69
N LEU A 229 -1.79 5.44 -16.19
CA LEU A 229 -1.18 4.36 -16.97
C LEU A 229 -2.17 3.27 -17.33
N THR A 230 -3.10 2.96 -16.42
CA THR A 230 -4.15 1.97 -16.68
C THR A 230 -5.06 2.42 -17.84
N TRP A 231 -5.35 3.73 -17.94
CA TRP A 231 -6.02 4.31 -19.12
C TRP A 231 -5.27 4.07 -20.42
N PHE A 232 -4.00 4.47 -20.43
CA PHE A 232 -3.18 4.51 -21.64
C PHE A 232 -2.79 3.10 -22.10
N THR A 233 -3.04 2.10 -21.25
CA THR A 233 -2.78 0.70 -21.59
C THR A 233 -3.75 0.17 -22.66
N PHE A 234 -4.97 0.70 -22.75
CA PHE A 234 -5.91 0.34 -23.82
C PHE A 234 -5.47 0.98 -25.16
N PRO A 235 -5.25 0.20 -26.26
CA PRO A 235 -5.43 -1.25 -26.43
C PRO A 235 -4.13 -2.09 -26.49
N LYS A 236 -2.91 -1.52 -26.51
CA LYS A 236 -1.68 -2.30 -26.82
C LYS A 236 -0.38 -1.85 -26.13
N LYS A 237 -0.42 -1.05 -25.06
CA LYS A 237 0.81 -0.57 -24.39
C LYS A 237 0.99 -1.11 -22.97
N PHE A 238 0.88 -2.43 -22.81
CA PHE A 238 1.03 -3.11 -21.50
C PHE A 238 2.41 -2.91 -20.84
N TRP A 239 3.45 -2.57 -21.59
CA TRP A 239 4.77 -2.20 -21.06
C TRP A 239 4.73 -0.97 -20.14
N LEU A 240 3.74 -0.08 -20.28
CA LEU A 240 3.64 1.10 -19.42
C LEU A 240 3.37 0.73 -17.94
N GLN A 241 2.85 -0.47 -17.67
CA GLN A 241 2.57 -0.95 -16.32
C GLN A 241 3.84 -1.32 -15.52
N TYR A 242 5.02 -1.39 -16.16
CA TYR A 242 6.30 -1.52 -15.45
C TYR A 242 6.76 -0.22 -14.78
N PHE A 243 6.17 0.93 -15.08
CA PHE A 243 6.66 2.21 -14.55
C PHE A 243 6.01 2.63 -13.24
N SER A 244 4.92 1.97 -12.82
CA SER A 244 4.23 2.29 -11.57
C SER A 244 4.30 1.12 -10.58
N PRO A 245 5.04 1.28 -9.47
CA PRO A 245 5.05 0.32 -8.37
C PRO A 245 3.68 0.12 -7.72
N VAL A 246 2.75 1.06 -7.92
CA VAL A 246 1.38 0.97 -7.42
C VAL A 246 0.54 -0.01 -8.26
N CYS A 247 0.83 -0.16 -9.56
CA CYS A 247 0.15 -1.12 -10.43
C CYS A 247 0.38 -2.57 -9.98
N TRP A 248 1.59 -2.89 -9.52
CA TRP A 248 2.00 -4.25 -9.15
C TRP A 248 1.33 -4.78 -7.89
N THR A 249 0.64 -3.91 -7.13
CA THR A 249 -0.12 -4.33 -5.94
C THR A 249 -1.40 -5.10 -6.31
N SER A 250 -1.89 -4.91 -7.54
CA SER A 250 -3.09 -5.57 -8.05
C SER A 250 -2.75 -6.92 -8.66
N VAL A 251 -3.45 -7.98 -8.23
CA VAL A 251 -3.27 -9.35 -8.76
C VAL A 251 -3.64 -9.43 -10.24
N GLU A 252 -4.58 -8.59 -10.69
CA GLU A 252 -4.98 -8.50 -12.10
C GLU A 252 -3.87 -7.99 -13.03
N SER A 253 -2.79 -7.43 -12.46
CA SER A 253 -1.64 -7.01 -13.24
C SER A 253 -0.76 -8.19 -13.71
N LEU A 254 -0.99 -9.40 -13.19
CA LEU A 254 -0.17 -10.57 -13.48
C LEU A 254 -0.52 -11.27 -14.79
N ASP A 255 0.50 -11.69 -15.53
CA ASP A 255 0.39 -12.46 -16.78
C ASP A 255 -0.33 -13.80 -16.58
N SER A 256 -0.10 -14.44 -15.43
CA SER A 256 -0.74 -15.72 -15.06
C SER A 256 -2.26 -15.63 -14.97
N VAL A 257 -2.81 -14.42 -14.94
CA VAL A 257 -4.24 -14.15 -14.77
C VAL A 257 -4.84 -13.63 -16.08
N GLN A 258 -4.06 -12.90 -16.88
CA GLN A 258 -4.46 -12.43 -18.21
C GLN A 258 -3.31 -12.64 -19.20
N PRO A 259 -3.43 -13.56 -20.18
CA PRO A 259 -2.33 -14.00 -21.07
C PRO A 259 -1.79 -12.96 -22.08
N TYR A 260 -2.04 -11.67 -21.85
CA TYR A 260 -1.58 -10.55 -22.68
C TYR A 260 -0.84 -9.47 -21.89
N ARG A 261 -0.60 -9.69 -20.57
CA ARG A 261 -0.08 -8.67 -19.67
C ARG A 261 1.33 -9.06 -19.22
N ALA A 262 2.33 -8.24 -19.48
CA ALA A 262 3.74 -8.64 -19.42
C ALA A 262 4.33 -8.93 -18.01
N LEU A 263 3.57 -8.87 -16.91
CA LEU A 263 4.15 -8.89 -15.57
C LEU A 263 4.13 -10.28 -14.93
N ASN A 264 5.31 -10.84 -14.73
CA ASN A 264 5.52 -12.09 -13.99
C ASN A 264 5.80 -11.82 -12.50
N ILE A 265 5.38 -12.73 -11.62
CA ILE A 265 5.61 -12.65 -10.17
C ILE A 265 7.11 -12.48 -9.84
N PRO A 266 8.04 -13.28 -10.41
CA PRO A 266 9.47 -13.12 -10.14
C PRO A 266 10.00 -11.75 -10.57
N THR A 267 9.56 -11.23 -11.72
CA THR A 267 9.97 -9.92 -12.23
C THR A 267 9.55 -8.80 -11.29
N ILE A 268 8.30 -8.80 -10.82
CA ILE A 268 7.80 -7.80 -9.85
C ILE A 268 8.61 -7.85 -8.56
N SER A 269 8.85 -9.06 -8.02
CA SER A 269 9.61 -9.22 -6.79
C SER A 269 11.05 -8.69 -6.93
N ALA A 270 11.71 -8.98 -8.05
CA ALA A 270 13.05 -8.48 -8.34
C ALA A 270 13.07 -6.95 -8.47
N LEU A 271 12.08 -6.36 -9.15
CA LEU A 271 11.97 -4.91 -9.29
C LEU A 271 11.77 -4.21 -7.95
N TYR A 272 10.91 -4.73 -7.05
CA TYR A 272 10.77 -4.17 -5.70
C TYR A 272 12.07 -4.26 -4.91
N VAL A 273 12.78 -5.40 -4.95
CA VAL A 273 14.07 -5.55 -4.25
C VAL A 273 15.10 -4.55 -4.76
N ILE A 274 15.20 -4.37 -6.09
CA ILE A 274 16.10 -3.41 -6.71
C ILE A 274 15.72 -1.98 -6.30
N LEU A 275 14.44 -1.59 -6.45
CA LEU A 275 13.98 -0.23 -6.14
C LEU A 275 14.13 0.12 -4.66
N LEU A 276 13.84 -0.81 -3.74
CA LEU A 276 14.04 -0.61 -2.31
C LEU A 276 15.53 -0.48 -1.96
N SER A 277 16.38 -1.32 -2.56
CA SER A 277 17.83 -1.27 -2.35
C SER A 277 18.43 0.05 -2.87
N VAL A 278 18.06 0.46 -4.08
CA VAL A 278 18.48 1.73 -4.69
C VAL A 278 18.00 2.92 -3.85
N SER A 279 16.74 2.90 -3.41
CA SER A 279 16.19 3.96 -2.55
C SER A 279 16.93 4.06 -1.23
N PHE A 280 17.24 2.92 -0.60
CA PHE A 280 18.01 2.89 0.65
C PHE A 280 19.43 3.44 0.48
N VAL A 281 20.14 3.05 -0.59
CA VAL A 281 21.49 3.56 -0.90
C VAL A 281 21.44 5.05 -1.21
N ALA A 282 20.45 5.52 -1.98
CA ALA A 282 20.26 6.93 -2.29
C ALA A 282 20.01 7.77 -1.03
N ILE A 283 19.15 7.29 -0.13
CA ILE A 283 18.89 7.93 1.16
C ILE A 283 20.18 7.94 1.99
N TYR A 284 20.92 6.84 2.05
CA TYR A 284 22.17 6.79 2.79
C TYR A 284 23.20 7.80 2.25
N TYR A 285 23.37 7.88 0.92
CA TYR A 285 24.29 8.82 0.27
C TYR A 285 23.86 10.28 0.44
N GLN A 286 22.59 10.60 0.19
CA GLN A 286 22.07 11.96 0.35
C GLN A 286 22.10 12.38 1.81
N SER A 287 21.75 11.45 2.72
CA SER A 287 21.90 11.67 4.14
C SER A 287 23.32 12.04 4.47
N LYS A 288 24.36 11.51 3.76
CA LYS A 288 25.81 11.78 3.86
C LYS A 288 26.25 13.15 3.29
N ARG A 289 25.62 13.61 2.21
CA ARG A 289 25.95 14.88 1.53
C ARG A 289 25.55 16.13 2.32
N ILE A 290 24.31 16.18 2.81
CA ILE A 290 23.72 17.39 3.43
C ILE A 290 24.54 17.94 4.62
N MET A 291 25.21 17.08 5.37
CA MET A 291 26.05 17.49 6.52
C MET A 291 27.40 18.10 6.12
N ILE A 292 27.95 17.81 4.93
CA ILE A 292 29.19 18.45 4.48
C ILE A 292 28.91 19.93 4.22
N THR A 293 27.79 20.21 3.55
CA THR A 293 27.33 21.57 3.27
C THR A 293 26.94 22.35 4.53
N ASP A 294 26.26 21.73 5.49
CA ASP A 294 25.89 22.43 6.74
C ASP A 294 27.11 22.65 7.67
N LEU A 295 28.16 21.81 7.60
CA LEU A 295 29.42 22.02 8.34
C LEU A 295 30.32 23.08 7.68
N GLN A 296 30.28 23.23 6.36
CA GLN A 296 31.03 24.28 5.65
C GLN A 296 30.38 25.66 5.80
N GLY A 297 29.05 25.74 5.78
CA GLY A 297 28.32 27.00 5.99
C GLY A 297 28.47 27.60 7.39
N ASN A 298 28.85 26.79 8.39
CA ASN A 298 29.08 27.26 9.76
C ASN A 298 30.54 27.68 10.04
N ASN A 299 31.43 27.55 9.05
CA ASN A 299 32.81 28.05 9.10
C ASN A 299 32.99 29.37 8.32
N GLU A 300 31.93 29.88 7.69
CA GLU A 300 31.90 31.16 6.96
C GLU A 300 31.08 32.24 7.68
N GLN A 301 30.71 32.01 8.95
CA GLN A 301 30.15 33.01 9.88
C GLN A 301 31.05 33.13 11.10
#